data_AF-R7T802-F1
#
_entry.id   AF-R7T802-F1
#
_cell.length_a   1.000
_cell.length_b   1.000
_cell.length_c   1.000
_cell.angle_alpha   90.00
_cell.angle_beta   90.00
_cell.angle_gamma   90.00
#
_symmetry.space_group_name_H-M   'P 1'
#
loop_
_entity.id
_entity.type
_entity.pdbx_description
1 polymer ?
#
loop_
_entity_poly.entity_id
_entity_poly.type
_entity_poly.pdbx_seq_one_letter_code
_entity_poly.pdbx_strand_id
1 'polypeptide(L)'
;MCVHASYFSTACWKFNNIYLLSIFYYSAPDHCFSDPCENGGSCENGDDGFTCTCEPGWMGETCETPDFCNGDPCKNGGTCTNGDNGFTCTCAPGWIGETCKIPDYCFGDPCKNGGSCKNEDDGFTCTCIPPWIGDTCEGMY
;
A
#
# COMPACT_ATOMS: atom_id res chain seq x y z
N MET A 1 1.38 -12.93 -48.84
CA MET A 1 0.85 -12.60 -47.49
C MET A 1 2.03 -12.76 -46.54
N CYS A 2 2.61 -11.67 -46.05
CA CYS A 2 3.72 -11.75 -45.09
C CYS A 2 3.13 -11.93 -43.70
N VAL A 3 3.58 -12.96 -42.99
CA VAL A 3 3.16 -13.33 -41.63
C VAL A 3 4.04 -12.65 -40.60
N HIS A 4 3.40 -12.06 -39.58
CA HIS A 4 4.01 -11.43 -38.43
C HIS A 4 4.48 -12.48 -37.39
N ALA A 5 5.72 -12.34 -36.90
CA ALA A 5 6.10 -12.57 -35.50
C ALA A 5 7.54 -12.08 -35.27
N SER A 6 7.69 -11.21 -34.27
CA SER A 6 8.89 -10.86 -33.49
C SER A 6 10.16 -10.39 -34.25
N TYR A 7 10.36 -9.05 -34.27
CA TYR A 7 11.62 -8.31 -34.51
C TYR A 7 12.30 -8.33 -35.90
N PHE A 8 11.58 -8.60 -37.00
CA PHE A 8 12.11 -8.35 -38.35
C PHE A 8 11.13 -7.54 -39.20
N SER A 9 11.32 -6.22 -39.29
CA SER A 9 10.61 -5.40 -40.27
C SER A 9 11.34 -5.47 -41.61
N THR A 10 10.92 -6.39 -42.48
CA THR A 10 11.42 -6.46 -43.86
C THR A 10 10.77 -5.36 -44.69
N ALA A 11 11.47 -4.27 -44.98
CA ALA A 11 11.07 -3.34 -46.03
C ALA A 11 11.47 -3.92 -47.39
N CYS A 12 10.50 -4.12 -48.29
CA CYS A 12 10.74 -4.65 -49.63
C CYS A 12 10.82 -3.49 -50.63
N TRP A 13 12.04 -3.17 -51.08
CA TRP A 13 12.26 -2.15 -52.11
C TRP A 13 12.45 -2.82 -53.48
N LYS A 14 11.69 -2.37 -54.49
CA LYS A 14 11.81 -2.85 -55.88
C LYS A 14 12.61 -1.84 -56.70
N PHE A 15 13.83 -2.20 -57.10
CA PHE A 15 14.62 -1.46 -58.10
C PHE A 15 14.98 -2.41 -59.25
N ASN A 16 14.66 -2.04 -60.50
CA ASN A 16 14.99 -2.82 -61.70
C ASN A 16 14.66 -4.33 -61.61
N ASN A 17 13.45 -4.68 -61.14
CA ASN A 17 12.99 -6.08 -60.98
C ASN A 17 13.80 -6.95 -60.00
N ILE A 18 14.68 -6.34 -59.19
CA ILE A 18 15.38 -7.02 -58.10
C ILE A 18 14.70 -6.65 -56.78
N TYR A 19 14.40 -7.67 -55.97
CA TYR A 19 13.89 -7.50 -54.61
C TYR A 19 15.08 -7.53 -53.64
N LEU A 20 15.38 -6.40 -53.02
CA LEU A 20 16.44 -6.33 -52.00
C LEU A 20 15.82 -6.44 -50.60
N LEU A 21 16.30 -7.41 -49.83
CA LEU A 21 15.98 -7.55 -48.41
C LEU A 21 16.96 -6.69 -47.61
N SER A 22 16.50 -5.53 -47.12
CA SER A 22 17.24 -4.76 -46.12
C SER A 22 16.84 -5.27 -44.73
N ILE A 23 17.78 -5.88 -44.01
CA ILE A 23 17.63 -6.18 -42.58
C ILE A 23 17.95 -4.88 -41.83
N PHE A 24 16.94 -4.18 -41.35
CA PHE A 24 17.16 -3.13 -40.37
C PHE A 24 17.28 -3.78 -39.00
N TYR A 25 18.47 -3.71 -38.40
CA TYR A 25 18.63 -4.01 -36.98
C TYR A 25 18.01 -2.86 -36.20
N TYR A 26 16.71 -2.94 -35.91
CA TYR A 26 16.07 -2.03 -34.98
C TYR A 26 16.36 -2.55 -33.58
N SER A 27 17.38 -1.99 -32.91
CA SER A 27 17.53 -2.20 -31.47
C SER A 27 16.41 -1.45 -30.77
N ALA A 28 15.63 -2.16 -29.95
CA ALA A 28 14.68 -1.51 -29.06
C ALA A 28 15.42 -0.46 -28.21
N PRO A 29 14.79 0.69 -27.91
CA PRO A 29 15.37 1.68 -27.01
C PRO A 29 15.67 1.05 -25.64
N ASP A 30 16.77 1.46 -25.03
CA ASP A 30 17.10 1.12 -23.65
C ASP A 30 16.58 2.23 -22.74
N HIS A 31 15.43 1.98 -22.13
CA HIS A 31 14.76 2.87 -21.20
C HIS A 31 15.40 2.88 -19.80
N CYS A 32 16.30 1.93 -19.51
CA CYS A 32 17.06 1.89 -18.26
C CYS A 32 18.38 2.66 -18.35
N PHE A 33 18.78 3.15 -19.52
CA PHE A 33 20.05 3.84 -19.74
C PHE A 33 20.28 5.04 -18.80
N SER A 34 19.22 5.72 -18.37
CA SER A 34 19.29 6.87 -17.47
C SER A 34 19.16 6.53 -15.98
N ASP A 35 19.17 5.24 -15.62
CA ASP A 35 18.93 4.75 -14.25
C ASP A 35 17.68 5.40 -13.60
N PRO A 36 16.49 5.22 -14.19
CA PRO A 36 15.29 5.94 -13.76
C PRO A 36 14.76 5.51 -12.38
N CYS A 37 15.20 4.37 -11.85
CA CYS A 37 14.74 3.85 -10.55
C CYS A 37 15.57 4.45 -9.42
N GLU A 38 14.92 5.19 -8.53
CA GLU A 38 15.52 5.81 -7.37
C GLU A 38 15.68 4.81 -6.21
N ASN A 39 16.37 5.25 -5.16
CA ASN A 39 16.44 4.57 -3.85
C ASN A 39 16.85 3.09 -3.88
N GLY A 40 17.69 2.72 -4.84
CA GLY A 40 18.23 1.36 -5.00
C GLY A 40 17.32 0.42 -5.78
N GLY A 41 16.23 0.92 -6.38
CA GLY A 41 15.36 0.12 -7.23
C GLY A 41 16.08 -0.45 -8.45
N SER A 42 15.65 -1.64 -8.89
CA SER A 42 16.18 -2.31 -10.08
C SER A 42 15.33 -2.00 -11.31
N CYS A 43 15.97 -1.56 -12.39
CA CYS A 43 15.30 -1.24 -13.66
C CYS A 43 15.24 -2.44 -14.60
N GLU A 44 14.04 -2.72 -15.13
CA GLU A 44 13.81 -3.69 -16.19
C GLU A 44 13.37 -2.98 -17.47
N ASN A 45 14.10 -3.20 -18.57
CA ASN A 45 13.80 -2.60 -19.86
C ASN A 45 12.64 -3.36 -20.55
N GLY A 46 11.59 -2.64 -20.93
CA GLY A 46 10.44 -3.16 -21.67
C GLY A 46 10.38 -2.64 -23.11
N ASP A 47 9.48 -3.21 -23.93
CA ASP A 47 9.33 -2.81 -25.34
C ASP A 47 8.80 -1.37 -25.51
N ASP A 48 8.01 -0.88 -24.56
CA ASP A 48 7.36 0.44 -24.57
C ASP A 48 7.79 1.35 -23.39
N GLY A 49 8.84 1.00 -22.65
CA GLY A 49 9.27 1.76 -21.47
C GLY A 49 10.17 0.97 -20.52
N PHE A 50 10.14 1.32 -19.24
CA PHE A 50 10.84 0.59 -18.18
C PHE A 50 9.87 0.22 -17.05
N THR A 51 10.29 -0.68 -16.17
CA THR A 51 9.61 -0.98 -14.91
C THR A 51 10.63 -0.99 -13.79
N CYS A 52 10.32 -0.35 -12.67
CA CYS A 52 11.15 -0.38 -11.47
C CYS A 52 10.64 -1.40 -10.47
N THR A 53 11.54 -2.27 -10.02
CA THR A 53 11.32 -3.09 -8.82
C THR A 53 11.94 -2.37 -7.63
N CYS A 54 11.11 -1.90 -6.70
CA CYS A 54 11.55 -1.12 -5.55
C CYS A 54 12.09 -1.98 -4.41
N GLU A 55 13.11 -1.47 -3.73
CA GLU A 55 13.58 -2.03 -2.47
C GLU A 55 12.55 -1.86 -1.34
N PRO A 56 12.55 -2.70 -0.30
CA PRO A 56 11.63 -2.57 0.83
C PRO A 56 11.66 -1.17 1.46
N GLY A 57 10.48 -0.60 1.67
CA GLY A 57 10.32 0.75 2.19
C GLY A 57 10.18 1.84 1.13
N TRP A 58 10.18 1.49 -0.16
CA TRP A 58 9.95 2.40 -1.28
C TRP A 58 8.85 1.91 -2.21
N MET A 59 8.16 2.86 -2.83
CA MET A 59 7.10 2.64 -3.80
C MET A 59 7.04 3.80 -4.80
N GLY A 60 6.12 3.72 -5.77
CA GLY A 60 6.02 4.67 -6.86
C GLY A 60 6.49 4.06 -8.18
N GLU A 61 6.33 4.81 -9.27
CA GLU A 61 6.73 4.35 -10.62
C GLU A 61 8.26 4.23 -10.72
N THR A 62 8.96 5.12 -10.04
CA THR A 62 10.42 5.24 -10.01
C THR A 62 11.00 4.98 -8.62
N CYS A 63 10.23 4.39 -7.70
CA CYS A 63 10.65 4.15 -6.31
C CYS A 63 10.99 5.43 -5.52
N GLU A 64 10.37 6.55 -5.88
CA GLU A 64 10.61 7.88 -5.33
C GLU A 64 9.89 8.15 -4.00
N THR A 65 8.86 7.35 -3.70
CA THR A 65 7.98 7.58 -2.55
C THR A 65 8.26 6.59 -1.42
N PRO A 66 8.47 7.04 -0.17
CA PRO A 66 8.57 6.13 0.97
C PRO A 66 7.28 5.33 1.19
N ASP A 67 7.40 4.02 1.39
CA ASP A 67 6.32 3.17 1.87
C ASP A 67 6.33 3.12 3.40
N PHE A 68 5.54 3.98 4.04
CA PHE A 68 5.42 4.02 5.50
C PHE A 68 4.62 2.84 6.07
N CYS A 69 3.94 2.07 5.23
CA CYS A 69 3.27 0.84 5.63
C CYS A 69 4.18 -0.38 5.58
N ASN A 70 5.42 -0.23 5.07
CA ASN A 70 6.41 -1.29 5.11
C ASN A 70 6.66 -1.74 6.56
N GLY A 71 6.65 -3.07 6.79
CA GLY A 71 6.83 -3.65 8.12
C GLY A 71 5.56 -3.72 8.98
N ASP A 72 4.39 -3.49 8.40
CA ASP A 72 3.07 -3.67 9.02
C ASP A 72 2.93 -2.91 10.36
N PRO A 73 3.00 -1.57 10.38
CA PRO A 73 3.02 -0.81 11.62
C PRO A 73 1.71 -0.95 12.42
N CYS A 74 0.58 -1.14 11.74
CA CYS A 74 -0.74 -1.34 12.35
C CYS A 74 -0.88 -2.76 12.89
N LYS A 75 -1.13 -2.89 14.20
CA LYS A 75 -1.25 -4.20 14.87
C LYS A 75 -2.71 -4.61 15.04
N ASN A 76 -2.89 -5.84 15.52
CA ASN A 76 -4.19 -6.40 15.91
C ASN A 76 -5.28 -6.30 14.83
N GLY A 77 -4.91 -6.55 13.57
CA GLY A 77 -5.84 -6.53 12.44
C GLY A 77 -6.18 -5.13 11.93
N GLY A 78 -5.43 -4.09 12.34
CA GLY A 78 -5.56 -2.76 11.77
C GLY A 78 -5.07 -2.68 10.32
N THR A 79 -5.73 -1.86 9.51
CA THR A 79 -5.36 -1.59 8.11
C THR A 79 -4.45 -0.37 8.04
N CYS A 80 -3.31 -0.50 7.36
CA CYS A 80 -2.39 0.60 7.11
C CYS A 80 -2.73 1.32 5.81
N THR A 81 -2.75 2.65 5.86
CA THR A 81 -2.86 3.51 4.68
C THR A 81 -1.64 4.42 4.63
N ASN A 82 -0.91 4.36 3.50
CA ASN A 82 0.23 5.23 3.27
C ASN A 82 -0.25 6.67 3.00
N GLY A 83 0.47 7.68 3.49
CA GLY A 83 0.16 9.09 3.29
C GLY A 83 1.42 9.90 3.00
N ASP A 84 1.24 11.18 2.68
CA ASP A 84 2.33 12.03 2.17
C ASP A 84 3.51 12.21 3.14
N ASN A 85 3.27 12.10 4.45
CA ASN A 85 4.27 12.29 5.50
C ASN A 85 4.22 11.22 6.59
N GLY A 86 3.77 10.00 6.27
CA GLY A 86 3.67 8.91 7.24
C GLY A 86 2.60 7.90 6.87
N PHE A 87 2.16 7.12 7.85
CA PHE A 87 1.05 6.19 7.70
C PHE A 87 -0.10 6.55 8.63
N THR A 88 -1.29 6.03 8.33
CA THR A 88 -2.45 6.07 9.25
C THR A 88 -2.98 4.65 9.43
N CYS A 89 -3.25 4.27 10.68
CA CYS A 89 -3.87 3.00 10.99
C CYS A 89 -5.37 3.15 11.20
N THR A 90 -6.15 2.35 10.49
CA THR A 90 -7.57 2.11 10.82
C THR A 90 -7.65 0.85 11.68
N CYS A 91 -7.98 1.00 12.97
CA CYS A 91 -7.99 -0.12 13.89
C CYS A 91 -9.22 -1.01 13.72
N ALA A 92 -9.02 -2.30 13.92
CA ALA A 92 -10.11 -3.27 14.03
C ALA A 92 -10.95 -3.00 15.31
N PRO A 93 -12.21 -3.44 15.34
CA PRO A 93 -13.04 -3.32 16.55
C PRO A 93 -12.34 -3.87 17.80
N GLY A 94 -12.41 -3.13 18.91
CA GLY A 94 -11.75 -3.49 20.17
C GLY A 94 -10.30 -3.01 20.31
N TRP A 95 -9.77 -2.26 19.35
CA TRP A 95 -8.42 -1.70 19.40
C TRP A 95 -8.40 -0.21 19.05
N ILE A 96 -7.52 0.53 19.72
CA ILE A 96 -7.32 1.97 19.57
C ILE A 96 -5.83 2.33 19.58
N GLY A 97 -5.55 3.62 19.39
CA GLY A 97 -4.21 4.20 19.35
C GLY A 97 -3.62 4.22 17.94
N GLU A 98 -2.54 4.99 17.78
CA GLU A 98 -1.91 5.26 16.48
C GLU A 98 -1.48 4.01 15.70
N THR A 99 -1.09 2.95 16.43
CA THR A 99 -0.66 1.66 15.84
C THR A 99 -1.58 0.51 16.20
N CYS A 100 -2.78 0.78 16.73
CA CYS A 100 -3.77 -0.23 17.12
C CYS A 100 -3.27 -1.27 18.14
N LYS A 101 -2.36 -0.85 19.03
CA LYS A 101 -1.77 -1.72 20.06
C LYS A 101 -2.52 -1.67 21.39
N ILE A 102 -3.39 -0.68 21.59
CA ILE A 102 -4.08 -0.45 22.87
C ILE A 102 -5.46 -1.10 22.78
N PRO A 103 -5.84 -2.01 23.69
CA PRO A 103 -7.20 -2.51 23.77
C PRO A 103 -8.19 -1.38 24.04
N ASP A 104 -9.32 -1.38 23.35
CA ASP A 104 -10.46 -0.53 23.72
C ASP A 104 -11.29 -1.26 24.76
N TYR A 105 -11.11 -0.91 26.02
CA TYR A 105 -11.83 -1.50 27.15
C TYR A 105 -13.30 -1.06 27.23
N CYS A 106 -13.66 0.03 26.53
CA CYS A 106 -15.05 0.45 26.38
C CYS A 106 -15.76 -0.27 25.23
N PHE A 107 -15.04 -1.02 24.41
CA PHE A 107 -15.64 -1.84 23.37
C PHE A 107 -16.61 -2.87 23.97
N GLY A 108 -17.83 -2.90 23.45
CA GLY A 108 -18.88 -3.81 23.94
C GLY A 108 -19.74 -3.25 25.07
N ASP A 109 -19.66 -1.94 25.33
CA ASP A 109 -20.52 -1.20 26.27
C ASP A 109 -20.58 -1.87 27.67
N PRO A 110 -19.46 -1.89 28.40
CA PRO A 110 -19.40 -2.55 29.70
C PRO A 110 -20.28 -1.82 30.74
N CYS A 111 -20.39 -0.50 30.66
CA CYS A 111 -21.22 0.31 31.55
C CYS A 111 -22.71 0.12 31.25
N LYS A 112 -23.44 -0.47 32.19
CA LYS A 112 -24.86 -0.77 32.07
C LYS A 112 -25.73 0.44 32.39
N ASN A 113 -27.01 0.30 32.07
CA ASN A 113 -28.05 1.27 32.44
C ASN A 113 -27.78 2.72 32.02
N GLY A 114 -27.13 2.89 30.87
CA GLY A 114 -26.81 4.22 30.31
C GLY A 114 -25.60 4.91 30.94
N GLY A 115 -24.78 4.20 31.72
CA GLY A 115 -23.52 4.73 32.23
C GLY A 115 -22.53 5.07 31.12
N SER A 116 -21.75 6.13 31.32
CA SER A 116 -20.70 6.55 30.37
C SER A 116 -19.40 5.80 30.65
N CYS A 117 -18.83 5.18 29.61
CA CYS A 117 -17.54 4.50 29.69
C CYS A 117 -16.37 5.44 29.36
N LYS A 118 -15.27 5.29 30.10
CA LYS A 118 -14.00 5.95 29.82
C LYS A 118 -12.87 4.92 29.85
N ASN A 119 -12.08 4.86 28.79
CA ASN A 119 -10.84 4.08 28.76
C ASN A 119 -9.80 4.68 29.71
N GLU A 120 -9.10 3.82 30.43
CA GLU A 120 -7.92 4.13 31.25
C GLU A 120 -6.72 3.30 30.78
N ASP A 121 -5.55 3.50 31.37
CA ASP A 121 -4.30 2.84 30.96
C ASP A 121 -4.36 1.30 31.05
N ASP A 122 -5.11 0.76 32.03
CA ASP A 122 -5.23 -0.68 32.28
C ASP A 122 -6.69 -1.09 32.55
N GLY A 123 -7.63 -0.56 31.76
CA GLY A 123 -9.03 -0.93 31.85
C GLY A 123 -9.98 0.19 31.47
N PHE A 124 -11.15 0.19 32.09
CA PHE A 124 -12.17 1.23 31.91
C PHE A 124 -12.75 1.66 33.26
N THR A 125 -13.33 2.85 33.29
CA THR A 125 -14.16 3.34 34.39
C THR A 125 -15.56 3.69 33.88
N CYS A 126 -16.57 3.43 34.70
CA CYS A 126 -17.96 3.81 34.42
C CYS A 126 -18.40 4.99 35.27
N THR A 127 -19.02 5.97 34.63
CA THR A 127 -19.76 7.03 35.33
C THR A 127 -21.25 6.71 35.27
N CYS A 128 -21.82 6.35 36.42
CA CYS A 128 -23.21 5.94 36.51
C CYS A 128 -24.18 7.12 36.58
N ILE A 129 -25.33 6.96 35.94
CA ILE A 129 -26.48 7.87 36.09
C ILE A 129 -27.28 7.41 37.31
N PRO A 130 -27.61 8.28 38.28
CA PRO A 130 -28.50 7.89 39.38
C PRO A 130 -29.85 7.32 38.86
N PRO A 131 -30.40 6.23 39.42
CA PRO A 131 -30.01 5.60 40.69
C PRO A 131 -28.99 4.45 40.60
N TRP A 132 -28.28 4.33 39.48
CA TRP A 132 -27.40 3.19 39.24
C TRP A 132 -26.05 3.35 39.96
N ILE A 133 -25.52 2.22 40.44
CA ILE A 133 -24.27 2.08 41.20
C ILE A 133 -23.53 0.80 40.80
N GLY A 134 -22.31 0.63 41.31
CA GLY A 134 -21.42 -0.47 40.98
C GLY A 134 -20.38 -0.09 39.93
N ASP A 135 -19.35 -0.91 39.78
CA ASP A 135 -18.23 -0.63 38.87
C ASP A 135 -18.66 -0.62 37.41
N THR A 136 -19.77 -1.33 37.08
CA THR A 136 -20.38 -1.36 35.75
C THR A 136 -21.79 -0.80 35.73
N CYS A 137 -22.20 -0.04 36.76
CA CYS A 137 -23.55 0.53 36.90
C CYS A 137 -24.68 -0.49 36.86
N GLU A 138 -24.43 -1.73 37.29
CA GLU A 138 -25.36 -2.86 37.23
C GLU A 138 -26.35 -2.90 38.39
N GLY A 139 -26.00 -2.28 39.52
CA GLY A 139 -26.82 -2.22 40.73
C GLY A 139 -27.67 -0.96 40.80
N MET A 140 -28.81 -1.03 41.47
CA MET A 140 -29.68 0.12 41.77
C MET A 140 -29.72 0.33 43.29
N TYR A 141 -29.63 1.57 43.75
CA TYR A 141 -29.83 1.91 45.17
C TYR A 141 -31.31 1.95 45.57
#